data_AF-A0A2T3MNI3-F1
#
_entry.id   AF-A0A2T3MNI3-F1
#
_cell.length_a   1.000
_cell.length_b   1.000
_cell.length_c   1.000
_cell.angle_alpha   90.00
_cell.angle_beta   90.00
_cell.angle_gamma   90.00
#
_symmetry.space_group_name_H-M   'P 1'
#
loop_
_entity.id
_entity.type
_entity.pdbx_description
1 polymer ?
#
loop_
_entity_poly.entity_id
_entity_poly.type
_entity_poly.pdbx_seq_one_letter_code
_entity_poly.pdbx_strand_id
1 'polypeptide(L)'
;MTNLSRAVSNSIGAELTSVSFEIAEVSIDSVLDEGLLQDIPIIGSVVGLAKTGVAIRDRMYVQKLLKFLSEFKKISSERRDEFISSELNTDKKKDKFGETMINLIDRAENDEKLVLYAKVFEYHFMERVTYDYCIRLCQMIERAFYADLLFLLEFEDLSLESQEITSELYKNGFLSFAGVNGGNWDGEVSSEGGMLYRISSYGNNLKTILQEI
;
A
#
# COMPACT_ATOMS: atom_id res chain seq x y z
N MET A 1 4.42 -38.01 5.37
CA MET A 1 4.68 -36.60 5.00
C MET A 1 3.93 -36.22 3.71
N THR A 2 2.65 -36.58 3.54
CA THR A 2 2.00 -36.57 2.20
C THR A 2 0.61 -35.92 2.13
N ASN A 3 0.08 -35.40 3.25
CA ASN A 3 -1.24 -34.73 3.24
C ASN A 3 -1.13 -33.20 3.13
N LEU A 4 -0.11 -32.57 3.73
CA LEU A 4 0.07 -31.12 3.67
C LEU A 4 0.53 -30.64 2.29
N SER A 5 1.54 -31.29 1.70
CA SER A 5 2.03 -30.93 0.37
C SER A 5 0.94 -31.10 -0.70
N ARG A 6 0.09 -32.12 -0.57
CA ARG A 6 -1.03 -32.36 -1.50
C ARG A 6 -2.18 -31.38 -1.27
N ALA A 7 -2.45 -30.99 -0.02
CA ALA A 7 -3.42 -29.94 0.31
C ALA A 7 -2.98 -28.56 -0.21
N VAL A 8 -1.68 -28.23 -0.09
CA VAL A 8 -1.09 -26.98 -0.61
C VAL A 8 -1.06 -26.98 -2.14
N SER A 9 -0.68 -28.08 -2.80
CA SER A 9 -0.75 -28.16 -4.27
C SER A 9 -2.18 -28.08 -4.80
N ASN A 10 -3.15 -28.69 -4.10
CA ASN A 10 -4.56 -28.61 -4.48
C ASN A 10 -5.15 -27.22 -4.20
N SER A 11 -4.74 -26.51 -3.14
CA SER A 11 -5.19 -25.14 -2.88
C SER A 11 -4.61 -24.17 -3.91
N ILE A 12 -3.33 -24.29 -4.26
CA ILE A 12 -2.70 -23.51 -5.33
C ILE A 12 -3.39 -23.78 -6.68
N GLY A 13 -3.73 -25.04 -6.99
CA GLY A 13 -4.44 -25.39 -8.23
C GLY A 13 -5.88 -24.86 -8.29
N ALA A 14 -6.61 -24.91 -7.18
CA ALA A 14 -7.97 -24.39 -7.06
C ALA A 14 -8.00 -22.85 -7.11
N GLU A 15 -7.05 -22.19 -6.42
CA GLU A 15 -6.84 -20.74 -6.50
C GLU A 15 -6.46 -20.33 -7.92
N LEU A 16 -5.56 -21.05 -8.62
CA LEU A 16 -5.23 -20.75 -10.01
C LEU A 16 -6.45 -20.82 -10.95
N THR A 17 -7.45 -21.69 -10.67
CA THR A 17 -8.71 -21.75 -11.43
C THR A 17 -9.75 -20.71 -11.00
N SER A 18 -9.87 -20.35 -9.72
CA SER A 18 -10.78 -19.28 -9.26
C SER A 18 -10.26 -17.89 -9.63
N VAL A 19 -8.94 -17.72 -9.60
CA VAL A 19 -8.23 -16.52 -10.04
C VAL A 19 -8.26 -16.36 -11.57
N SER A 20 -8.63 -17.41 -12.31
CA SER A 20 -8.95 -17.32 -13.75
C SER A 20 -10.33 -16.72 -13.99
N PHE A 21 -11.20 -16.76 -12.98
CA PHE A 21 -12.50 -16.08 -12.98
C PHE A 21 -12.40 -14.63 -12.49
N GLU A 22 -11.48 -14.29 -11.58
CA GLU A 22 -11.32 -12.90 -11.11
C GLU A 22 -10.69 -11.97 -12.17
N ILE A 23 -9.72 -12.47 -12.96
CA ILE A 23 -9.25 -11.75 -14.17
C ILE A 23 -10.37 -11.64 -15.24
N ALA A 24 -11.41 -12.50 -15.18
CA ALA A 24 -12.53 -12.43 -16.11
C ALA A 24 -13.57 -11.34 -15.74
N GLU A 25 -13.59 -10.85 -14.49
CA GLU A 25 -14.54 -9.81 -14.07
C GLU A 25 -14.00 -8.40 -14.36
N VAL A 26 -12.69 -8.19 -14.25
CA VAL A 26 -12.02 -6.97 -14.72
C VAL A 26 -11.48 -7.23 -16.11
N SER A 27 -12.32 -7.04 -17.13
CA SER A 27 -11.87 -7.08 -18.53
C SER A 27 -10.64 -6.19 -18.64
N ILE A 28 -9.46 -6.78 -18.89
CA ILE A 28 -8.20 -6.04 -19.06
C ILE A 28 -8.41 -4.91 -20.07
N ASP A 29 -9.21 -5.17 -21.12
CA ASP A 29 -9.62 -4.19 -22.12
C ASP A 29 -10.42 -3.01 -21.51
N SER A 30 -11.31 -3.21 -20.53
CA SER A 30 -12.06 -2.11 -19.88
C SER A 30 -11.20 -1.16 -19.02
N VAL A 31 -10.05 -1.65 -18.54
CA VAL A 31 -9.05 -0.84 -17.85
C VAL A 31 -8.12 -0.18 -18.87
N LEU A 32 -7.85 -0.82 -20.02
CA LEU A 32 -6.88 -0.34 -21.01
C LEU A 32 -7.46 0.52 -22.15
N ASP A 33 -8.76 0.42 -22.43
CA ASP A 33 -9.44 1.07 -23.58
C ASP A 33 -9.74 2.56 -23.35
N GLU A 34 -9.58 3.07 -22.13
CA GLU A 34 -9.66 4.51 -21.87
C GLU A 34 -8.26 5.13 -21.98
N GLY A 35 -8.06 5.93 -23.03
CA GLY A 35 -6.79 6.57 -23.41
C GLY A 35 -6.06 7.38 -22.33
N LEU A 36 -6.65 7.58 -21.15
CA LEU A 36 -6.04 8.23 -19.98
C LEU A 36 -5.18 7.31 -19.12
N LEU A 37 -5.45 5.99 -19.13
CA LEU A 37 -4.60 5.03 -18.41
C LEU A 37 -3.36 4.68 -19.24
N GLN A 38 -3.38 4.87 -20.57
CA GLN A 38 -2.20 4.69 -21.43
C GLN A 38 -1.07 5.67 -21.12
N ASP A 39 -1.39 6.84 -20.56
CA ASP A 39 -0.40 7.85 -20.17
C ASP A 39 0.24 7.58 -18.81
N ILE A 40 -0.26 6.59 -18.04
CA ILE A 40 0.41 6.14 -16.82
C ILE A 40 1.62 5.26 -17.20
N PRO A 41 2.86 5.64 -16.80
CA PRO A 41 4.09 4.99 -17.29
C PRO A 41 4.19 3.46 -17.09
N ILE A 42 3.43 2.86 -16.19
CA ILE A 42 3.53 1.43 -15.83
C ILE A 42 2.63 0.54 -16.69
N ILE A 43 1.65 1.12 -17.39
CA ILE A 43 0.64 0.37 -18.16
C ILE A 43 1.25 -0.41 -19.32
N GLY A 44 2.29 0.13 -19.98
CA GLY A 44 3.01 -0.56 -21.05
C GLY A 44 3.58 -1.92 -20.62
N SER A 45 3.97 -2.05 -19.35
CA SER A 45 4.49 -3.30 -18.78
C SER A 45 3.38 -4.37 -18.61
N VAL A 46 2.16 -3.96 -18.27
CA VAL A 46 0.98 -4.87 -18.18
C VAL A 46 0.67 -5.46 -19.55
N VAL A 47 0.58 -4.59 -20.56
CA VAL A 47 0.20 -4.97 -21.93
C VAL A 47 1.22 -5.94 -22.52
N GLY A 48 2.51 -5.73 -22.23
CA GLY A 48 3.59 -6.63 -22.64
C GLY A 48 3.48 -8.01 -21.99
N LEU A 49 3.26 -8.06 -20.67
CA LEU A 49 3.18 -9.31 -19.92
C LEU A 49 1.91 -10.10 -20.26
N ALA A 50 0.74 -9.47 -20.30
CA ALA A 50 -0.54 -10.13 -20.55
C ALA A 50 -0.62 -10.82 -21.93
N LYS A 51 0.16 -10.35 -22.92
CA LYS A 51 0.22 -10.91 -24.27
C LYS A 51 1.17 -12.11 -24.41
N THR A 52 2.00 -12.37 -23.40
CA THR A 52 2.91 -13.51 -23.37
C THR A 52 2.35 -14.60 -22.46
N GLY A 53 2.55 -15.88 -22.77
CA GLY A 53 2.15 -16.96 -21.84
C GLY A 53 3.02 -16.91 -20.58
N VAL A 54 2.58 -16.20 -19.55
CA VAL A 54 3.41 -15.81 -18.41
C VAL A 54 3.49 -16.85 -17.29
N ALA A 55 4.58 -16.83 -16.53
CA ALA A 55 4.77 -17.66 -15.34
C ALA A 55 3.83 -17.21 -14.20
N ILE A 56 3.59 -18.09 -13.21
CA ILE A 56 2.70 -17.81 -12.06
C ILE A 56 3.07 -16.51 -11.35
N ARG A 57 4.38 -16.22 -11.22
CA ARG A 57 4.87 -14.98 -10.61
C ARG A 57 4.38 -13.73 -11.35
N ASP A 58 4.48 -13.75 -12.68
CA ASP A 58 4.09 -12.61 -13.50
C ASP A 58 2.57 -12.41 -13.47
N ARG A 59 1.80 -13.49 -13.28
CA ARG A 59 0.34 -13.42 -13.08
C ARG A 59 -0.02 -12.70 -11.77
N MET A 60 0.63 -13.06 -10.66
CA MET A 60 0.38 -12.39 -9.36
C MET A 60 0.73 -10.90 -9.45
N TYR A 61 1.85 -10.57 -10.10
CA TYR A 61 2.24 -9.18 -10.32
C TYR A 61 1.19 -8.42 -11.15
N VAL A 62 0.74 -9.00 -12.26
CA VAL A 62 -0.30 -8.39 -13.12
C VAL A 62 -1.59 -8.11 -12.34
N GLN A 63 -2.00 -9.00 -11.43
CA GLN A 63 -3.17 -8.78 -10.58
C GLN A 63 -3.00 -7.61 -9.63
N LYS A 64 -1.87 -7.55 -8.93
CA LYS A 64 -1.57 -6.41 -8.05
C LYS A 64 -1.58 -5.10 -8.82
N LEU A 65 -1.00 -5.11 -10.03
CA LEU A 65 -0.96 -3.94 -10.88
C LEU A 65 -2.35 -3.53 -11.38
N LEU A 66 -3.18 -4.48 -11.83
CA LEU A 66 -4.58 -4.22 -12.21
C LEU A 66 -5.39 -3.69 -11.03
N LYS A 67 -5.20 -4.24 -9.84
CA LYS A 67 -5.86 -3.76 -8.61
C LYS A 67 -5.47 -2.31 -8.32
N PHE A 68 -4.18 -2.00 -8.27
CA PHE A 68 -3.70 -0.62 -8.12
C PHE A 68 -4.28 0.32 -9.18
N LEU A 69 -4.23 -0.07 -10.46
CA LEU A 69 -4.75 0.75 -11.57
C LEU A 69 -6.26 0.96 -11.48
N SER A 70 -7.02 -0.04 -11.03
CA SER A 70 -8.47 0.08 -10.84
C SER A 70 -8.84 1.09 -9.76
N GLU A 71 -8.06 1.15 -8.67
CA GLU A 71 -8.22 2.14 -7.61
C GLU A 71 -7.76 3.52 -8.09
N PHE A 72 -6.62 3.58 -8.77
CA PHE A 72 -6.09 4.81 -9.34
C PHE A 72 -7.01 5.42 -10.42
N LYS A 73 -7.75 4.59 -11.18
CA LYS A 73 -8.75 5.03 -12.17
C LYS A 73 -9.91 5.80 -11.54
N LYS A 74 -10.23 5.56 -10.25
CA LYS A 74 -11.31 6.28 -9.54
C LYS A 74 -10.99 7.78 -9.40
N ILE A 75 -9.72 8.16 -9.52
CA ILE A 75 -9.26 9.54 -9.56
C ILE A 75 -9.65 10.15 -10.92
N SER A 76 -10.19 11.37 -10.89
CA SER A 76 -10.60 12.07 -12.11
C SER A 76 -9.44 12.19 -13.11
N SER A 77 -9.78 12.12 -14.39
CA SER A 77 -8.82 12.24 -15.48
C SER A 77 -8.02 13.53 -15.43
N GLU A 78 -8.70 14.66 -15.18
CA GLU A 78 -8.09 15.99 -15.06
C GLU A 78 -6.97 16.04 -14.01
N ARG A 79 -7.19 15.42 -12.84
CA ARG A 79 -6.18 15.35 -11.78
C ARG A 79 -5.00 14.46 -12.13
N ARG A 80 -5.25 13.36 -12.85
CA ARG A 80 -4.18 12.48 -13.33
C ARG A 80 -3.34 13.19 -14.40
N ASP A 81 -3.96 13.95 -15.29
CA ASP A 81 -3.29 14.73 -16.33
C ASP A 81 -2.45 15.87 -15.73
N GLU A 82 -2.98 16.55 -14.71
CA GLU A 82 -2.25 17.56 -13.95
C GLU A 82 -1.00 16.97 -13.28
N PHE A 83 -1.12 15.81 -12.64
CA PHE A 83 0.04 15.11 -12.07
C PHE A 83 1.09 14.73 -13.12
N ILE A 84 0.64 14.15 -14.24
CA ILE A 84 1.57 13.74 -15.31
C ILE A 84 2.29 14.97 -15.89
N SER A 85 1.56 16.07 -16.10
CA SER A 85 2.12 17.29 -16.69
C SER A 85 2.98 18.12 -15.73
N SER A 86 2.75 18.05 -14.42
CA SER A 86 3.52 18.77 -13.40
C SER A 86 4.72 17.96 -12.88
N GLU A 87 4.46 16.74 -12.40
CA GLU A 87 5.45 15.90 -11.72
C GLU A 87 6.17 14.95 -12.67
N LEU A 88 5.49 14.44 -13.70
CA LEU A 88 6.06 13.51 -14.68
C LEU A 88 6.39 14.19 -16.01
N ASN A 89 6.80 15.46 -15.95
CA ASN A 89 7.00 16.35 -17.10
C ASN A 89 8.24 16.06 -17.97
N THR A 90 9.01 15.01 -17.67
CA THR A 90 10.16 14.57 -18.45
C THR A 90 10.21 13.05 -18.48
N ASP A 91 10.76 12.47 -19.54
CA ASP A 91 10.88 11.00 -19.66
C ASP A 91 11.64 10.40 -18.48
N LYS A 92 12.72 11.04 -18.04
CA LYS A 92 13.48 10.59 -16.86
C LYS A 92 12.63 10.52 -15.58
N LYS A 93 11.71 11.48 -15.36
CA LYS A 93 10.81 11.46 -14.20
C LYS A 93 9.73 10.40 -14.37
N LYS A 94 9.19 10.22 -15.57
CA LYS A 94 8.24 9.14 -15.91
C LYS A 94 8.83 7.77 -15.65
N ASP A 95 10.06 7.52 -16.12
CA ASP A 95 10.78 6.27 -15.93
C ASP A 95 11.00 5.98 -14.44
N LYS A 96 11.50 6.98 -13.70
CA LYS A 96 11.72 6.86 -12.24
C LYS A 96 10.42 6.57 -11.49
N PHE A 97 9.32 7.24 -11.85
CA PHE A 97 8.02 6.96 -11.28
C PHE A 97 7.58 5.52 -11.58
N GLY A 98 7.68 5.12 -12.85
CA GLY A 98 7.34 3.76 -13.27
C GLY A 98 8.12 2.70 -12.51
N GLU A 99 9.44 2.82 -12.45
CA GLU A 99 10.31 1.93 -11.67
C GLU A 99 9.92 1.89 -10.19
N THR A 100 9.62 3.04 -9.59
CA THR A 100 9.24 3.12 -8.17
C THR A 100 7.92 2.40 -7.92
N MET A 101 6.93 2.60 -8.77
CA MET A 101 5.61 1.98 -8.63
C MET A 101 5.64 0.48 -8.92
N ILE A 102 6.40 0.04 -9.94
CA ILE A 102 6.63 -1.39 -10.20
C ILE A 102 7.17 -2.06 -8.93
N ASN A 103 8.18 -1.47 -8.30
CA ASN A 103 8.78 -2.00 -7.09
C ASN A 103 7.79 -2.03 -5.90
N LEU A 104 7.01 -0.96 -5.69
CA LEU A 104 6.03 -0.89 -4.61
C LEU A 104 4.91 -1.92 -4.77
N ILE A 105 4.39 -2.06 -6.00
CA ILE A 105 3.30 -2.99 -6.33
C ILE A 105 3.77 -4.43 -6.20
N ASP A 106 4.97 -4.75 -6.69
CA ASP A 106 5.53 -6.10 -6.57
C ASP A 106 5.67 -6.53 -5.09
N ARG A 107 6.18 -5.61 -4.25
CA ARG A 107 6.41 -5.81 -2.82
C ARG A 107 5.16 -5.75 -1.96
N ALA A 108 4.04 -5.22 -2.47
CA ALA A 108 2.80 -5.13 -1.70
C ALA A 108 2.40 -6.52 -1.19
N GLU A 109 2.33 -6.67 0.12
CA GLU A 109 2.03 -7.96 0.76
C GLU A 109 0.59 -8.41 0.50
N ASN A 110 -0.33 -7.45 0.44
CA ASN A 110 -1.76 -7.66 0.28
C ASN A 110 -2.41 -6.55 -0.56
N ASP A 111 -3.66 -6.77 -0.93
CA ASP A 111 -4.39 -5.86 -1.82
C ASP A 111 -4.73 -4.53 -1.15
N GLU A 112 -4.89 -4.53 0.18
CA GLU A 112 -5.20 -3.33 0.95
C GLU A 112 -4.06 -2.29 0.87
N LYS A 113 -2.80 -2.73 0.83
CA LYS A 113 -1.67 -1.84 0.57
C LYS A 113 -1.72 -1.21 -0.82
N LEU A 114 -2.23 -1.92 -1.83
CA LEU A 114 -2.39 -1.36 -3.18
C LEU A 114 -3.47 -0.27 -3.22
N VAL A 115 -4.57 -0.47 -2.48
CA VAL A 115 -5.59 0.57 -2.29
C VAL A 115 -5.00 1.79 -1.59
N LEU A 116 -4.22 1.58 -0.52
CA LEU A 116 -3.54 2.65 0.21
C LEU A 116 -2.60 3.46 -0.70
N TYR A 117 -1.80 2.80 -1.55
CA TYR A 117 -0.93 3.51 -2.49
C TYR A 117 -1.72 4.42 -3.41
N ALA A 118 -2.81 3.93 -4.01
CA ALA A 118 -3.66 4.76 -4.87
C ALA A 118 -4.25 5.96 -4.10
N LYS A 119 -4.70 5.75 -2.85
CA LYS A 119 -5.23 6.81 -1.99
C LYS A 119 -4.19 7.85 -1.57
N VAL A 120 -2.95 7.44 -1.32
CA VAL A 120 -1.84 8.38 -1.06
C VAL A 120 -1.63 9.32 -2.25
N PHE A 121 -1.66 8.79 -3.48
CA PHE A 121 -1.56 9.63 -4.68
C PHE A 121 -2.81 10.49 -4.90
N GLU A 122 -4.01 10.01 -4.55
CA GLU A 122 -5.21 10.85 -4.56
C GLU A 122 -5.05 12.10 -3.67
N TYR A 123 -4.44 11.94 -2.49
CA TYR A 123 -4.13 13.05 -1.57
C TYR A 123 -3.10 14.02 -2.13
N HIS A 124 -2.13 13.54 -2.91
CA HIS A 124 -1.20 14.38 -3.66
C HIS A 124 -1.93 15.30 -4.63
N PHE A 125 -2.89 14.74 -5.38
CA PHE A 125 -3.65 15.45 -6.40
C PHE A 125 -4.65 16.46 -5.83
N MET A 126 -4.85 16.44 -4.50
CA MET A 126 -5.58 17.48 -3.77
C MET A 126 -4.63 18.55 -3.20
N GLU A 127 -3.38 18.60 -3.66
CA GLU A 127 -2.30 19.50 -3.19
C GLU A 127 -2.01 19.40 -1.69
N ARG A 128 -2.38 18.29 -1.04
CA ARG A 128 -2.21 18.14 0.41
C ARG A 128 -0.78 17.75 0.79
N VAL A 129 -0.04 17.13 -0.13
CA VAL A 129 1.30 16.58 0.07
C VAL A 129 2.12 16.67 -1.23
N THR A 130 3.44 16.69 -1.15
CA THR A 130 4.34 16.71 -2.34
C THR A 130 4.54 15.31 -2.92
N TYR A 131 5.05 15.21 -4.15
CA TYR A 131 5.37 13.91 -4.76
C TYR A 131 6.37 13.10 -3.92
N ASP A 132 7.45 13.73 -3.46
CA ASP A 132 8.46 13.07 -2.60
C ASP A 132 7.85 12.57 -1.28
N TYR A 133 6.88 13.30 -0.74
CA TYR A 133 6.15 12.87 0.46
C TYR A 133 5.33 11.61 0.18
N CYS A 134 4.66 11.53 -0.97
CA CYS A 134 3.85 10.38 -1.37
C CYS A 134 4.70 9.12 -1.51
N ILE A 135 5.82 9.22 -2.24
CA ILE A 135 6.75 8.09 -2.39
C ILE A 135 7.26 7.61 -1.04
N ARG A 136 7.62 8.54 -0.14
CA ARG A 136 8.06 8.18 1.20
C ARG A 136 6.96 7.50 2.01
N LEU A 137 5.73 8.03 1.96
CA LEU A 137 4.61 7.45 2.68
C LEU A 137 4.26 6.04 2.15
N CYS A 138 4.25 5.83 0.84
CA CYS A 138 4.06 4.50 0.25
C CYS A 138 5.15 3.52 0.69
N GLN A 139 6.42 3.95 0.76
CA GLN A 139 7.51 3.10 1.29
C GLN A 139 7.39 2.82 2.78
N MET A 140 6.83 3.74 3.57
CA MET A 140 6.55 3.49 4.99
C MET A 140 5.42 2.47 5.17
N ILE A 141 4.36 2.59 4.34
CA ILE A 141 3.23 1.64 4.30
C ILE A 141 3.71 0.25 3.86
N GLU A 142 4.58 0.18 2.86
CA GLU A 142 5.13 -1.08 2.35
C GLU A 142 5.79 -1.92 3.45
N ARG A 143 6.59 -1.27 4.31
CA ARG A 143 7.35 -1.92 5.39
C ARG A 143 6.53 -2.32 6.62
N ALA A 144 5.37 -1.71 6.84
CA ALA A 144 4.53 -1.98 8.01
C ALA A 144 3.52 -3.08 7.71
N PHE A 145 3.14 -3.89 8.70
CA PHE A 145 2.00 -4.80 8.54
C PHE A 145 0.71 -4.00 8.40
N TYR A 146 -0.16 -4.38 7.47
CA TYR A 146 -1.41 -3.67 7.25
C TYR A 146 -2.29 -3.63 8.52
N ALA A 147 -2.33 -4.72 9.28
CA ALA A 147 -3.08 -4.79 10.54
C ALA A 147 -2.58 -3.75 11.56
N ASP A 148 -1.26 -3.52 11.64
CA ASP A 148 -0.69 -2.49 12.53
C ASP A 148 -1.07 -1.09 12.06
N LEU A 149 -1.15 -0.85 10.75
CA LEU A 149 -1.59 0.45 10.23
C LEU A 149 -3.02 0.79 10.65
N LEU A 150 -3.91 -0.21 10.73
CA LEU A 150 -5.30 -0.01 11.21
C LEU A 150 -5.35 0.47 12.66
N PHE A 151 -4.36 0.11 13.48
CA PHE A 151 -4.26 0.59 14.86
C PHE A 151 -4.17 2.12 14.95
N LEU A 152 -3.70 2.81 13.90
CA LEU A 152 -3.69 4.28 13.86
C LEU A 152 -5.09 4.89 14.01
N LEU A 153 -6.15 4.18 13.60
CA LEU A 153 -7.53 4.66 13.72
C LEU A 153 -7.93 4.86 15.19
N GLU A 154 -7.51 3.94 16.05
CA GLU A 154 -7.84 3.89 17.47
C GLU A 154 -6.73 4.44 18.37
N PHE A 155 -5.52 4.67 17.82
CA PHE A 155 -4.37 5.14 18.59
C PHE A 155 -4.63 6.49 19.28
N GLU A 156 -4.36 6.52 20.59
CA GLU A 156 -4.34 7.71 21.42
C GLU A 156 -2.92 8.04 21.88
N ASP A 157 -2.57 9.32 21.82
CA ASP A 157 -1.27 9.82 22.25
C ASP A 157 -1.00 9.50 23.73
N LEU A 158 0.25 9.11 24.02
CA LEU A 158 0.72 8.77 25.36
C LEU A 158 0.01 7.56 25.99
N SER A 159 -0.67 6.73 25.19
CA SER A 159 -1.15 5.43 25.62
C SER A 159 -0.01 4.43 25.79
N LEU A 160 -0.19 3.46 26.70
CA LEU A 160 0.71 2.32 26.89
C LEU A 160 0.23 1.06 26.18
N GLU A 161 -0.87 1.15 25.44
CA GLU A 161 -1.51 0.01 24.79
C GLU A 161 -0.63 -0.57 23.68
N SER A 162 -0.65 -1.90 23.58
CA SER A 162 -0.01 -2.64 22.48
C SER A 162 1.41 -2.19 22.19
N GLN A 163 2.30 -2.22 23.20
CA GLN A 163 3.70 -1.77 23.11
C GLN A 163 4.45 -2.34 21.88
N GLU A 164 4.12 -3.57 21.48
CA GLU A 164 4.67 -4.19 20.26
C GLU A 164 4.24 -3.45 18.99
N ILE A 165 2.93 -3.25 18.79
CA ILE A 165 2.37 -2.54 17.63
C ILE A 165 2.86 -1.09 17.60
N THR A 166 2.83 -0.40 18.75
CA THR A 166 3.30 1.00 18.82
C THR A 166 4.80 1.12 18.57
N SER A 167 5.60 0.12 18.97
CA SER A 167 7.02 0.07 18.61
C SER A 167 7.23 -0.11 17.10
N GLU A 168 6.47 -0.98 16.45
CA GLU A 168 6.56 -1.19 14.99
C GLU A 168 6.09 0.04 14.20
N LEU A 169 5.01 0.69 14.63
CA LEU A 169 4.54 1.94 14.02
C LEU A 169 5.53 3.09 14.23
N TYR A 170 6.19 3.16 15.38
CA TYR A 170 7.29 4.09 15.63
C TYR A 170 8.49 3.82 14.71
N LYS A 171 8.95 2.57 14.60
CA LYS A 171 10.07 2.17 13.73
C LYS A 171 9.80 2.54 12.27
N ASN A 172 8.55 2.38 11.82
CA ASN A 172 8.14 2.74 10.46
C ASN A 172 7.86 4.23 10.27
N GLY A 173 7.89 5.04 11.34
CA GLY A 173 7.80 6.50 11.33
C GLY A 173 6.38 7.07 11.41
N PHE A 174 5.38 6.22 11.69
CA PHE A 174 3.99 6.65 11.90
C PHE A 174 3.76 7.24 13.30
N LEU A 175 4.59 6.85 14.26
CA LEU A 175 4.63 7.45 15.60
C LEU A 175 5.96 8.16 15.85
N SER A 176 5.97 9.02 16.87
CA SER A 176 7.14 9.71 17.41
C SER A 176 7.29 9.40 18.88
N PHE A 177 8.53 9.26 19.35
CA PHE A 177 8.79 9.07 20.77
C PHE A 177 8.34 10.30 21.57
N ALA A 178 7.63 10.06 22.65
CA ALA A 178 7.04 11.10 23.49
C ALA A 178 7.50 11.03 24.96
N GLY A 179 8.06 9.91 25.41
CA GLY A 179 8.59 9.76 26.75
C GLY A 179 8.64 8.31 27.22
N VAL A 180 8.91 8.13 28.52
CA VAL A 180 8.87 6.83 29.20
C VAL A 180 7.98 6.97 30.43
N ASN A 181 7.04 6.06 30.60
CA ASN A 181 6.31 5.89 31.86
C ASN A 181 7.06 4.85 32.70
N GLY A 182 7.55 5.26 33.88
CA GLY A 182 8.28 4.38 34.80
C GLY A 182 7.42 3.37 35.54
N GLY A 183 6.10 3.41 35.35
CA GLY A 183 5.15 2.64 36.14
C GLY A 183 5.00 3.18 37.56
N ASN A 184 4.04 2.62 38.28
CA ASN A 184 3.83 2.87 39.69
C ASN A 184 4.35 1.67 40.49
N TRP A 185 5.03 1.97 41.58
CA TRP A 185 5.45 0.97 42.57
C TRP A 185 4.45 0.97 43.71
N ASP A 186 3.63 -0.07 43.81
CA ASP A 186 2.63 -0.23 44.89
C ASP A 186 3.01 -1.25 45.98
N GLY A 187 4.14 -1.94 45.81
CA GLY A 187 4.74 -2.83 46.82
C GLY A 187 4.47 -4.31 46.56
N GLU A 188 3.56 -4.65 45.65
CA GLU A 188 3.21 -6.05 45.34
C GLU A 188 3.36 -6.38 43.85
N VAL A 189 3.05 -5.45 42.93
CA VAL A 189 3.23 -5.64 41.47
C VAL A 189 3.57 -4.30 40.82
N SER A 190 4.69 -4.23 40.08
CA SER A 190 4.97 -3.07 39.24
C SER A 190 3.91 -2.95 38.14
N SER A 191 3.19 -1.83 38.04
CA SER A 191 2.38 -1.57 36.83
C SER A 191 3.31 -1.52 35.61
N GLU A 192 2.86 -1.99 34.46
CA GLU A 192 3.66 -2.01 33.22
C GLU A 192 4.08 -0.59 32.82
N GLY A 193 5.31 -0.21 33.20
CA GLY A 193 5.99 0.93 32.61
C GLY A 193 6.30 0.64 31.14
N GLY A 194 6.47 1.68 30.34
CA GLY A 194 6.66 1.50 28.90
C GLY A 194 7.02 2.78 28.17
N MET A 195 7.25 2.64 26.87
CA MET A 195 7.50 3.78 26.00
C MET A 195 6.18 4.47 25.68
N LEU A 196 6.20 5.80 25.72
CA LEU A 196 5.10 6.64 25.32
C LEU A 196 5.38 7.19 23.94
N TYR A 197 4.35 7.12 23.09
CA TYR A 197 4.41 7.60 21.72
C TYR A 197 3.35 8.67 21.47
N ARG A 198 3.55 9.45 20.41
CA ARG A 198 2.52 10.33 19.85
C ARG A 198 2.47 10.15 18.34
N ILE A 199 1.33 10.41 17.74
CA ILE A 199 1.16 10.27 16.30
C ILE A 199 2.05 11.27 15.54
N SER A 200 2.77 10.79 14.51
CA SER A 200 3.62 11.65 13.68
C SER A 200 2.80 12.39 12.63
N SER A 201 3.43 13.28 11.85
CA SER A 201 2.75 13.89 10.69
C SER A 201 2.38 12.85 9.61
N TYR A 202 3.23 11.86 9.37
CA TYR A 202 2.92 10.72 8.48
C TYR A 202 1.82 9.84 9.06
N GLY A 203 1.85 9.58 10.37
CA GLY A 203 0.79 8.85 11.06
C GLY A 203 -0.56 9.54 10.92
N ASN A 204 -0.61 10.85 11.14
CA ASN A 204 -1.85 11.64 11.00
C ASN A 204 -2.40 11.60 9.57
N ASN A 205 -1.54 11.83 8.57
CA ASN A 205 -1.99 11.78 7.18
C ASN A 205 -2.47 10.39 6.78
N LEU A 206 -1.79 9.33 7.22
CA LEU A 206 -2.25 7.97 6.97
C LEU A 206 -3.55 7.65 7.71
N LYS A 207 -3.72 8.12 8.96
CA LYS A 207 -4.96 7.99 9.71
C LYS A 207 -6.14 8.61 8.95
N THR A 208 -5.97 9.81 8.40
CA THR A 208 -7.00 10.46 7.58
C THR A 208 -7.32 9.64 6.32
N ILE A 209 -6.29 9.12 5.64
CA ILE A 209 -6.49 8.25 4.46
C ILE A 209 -7.27 6.99 4.82
N LEU A 210 -6.92 6.33 5.94
CA LEU A 210 -7.57 5.10 6.41
C LEU A 210 -9.05 5.32 6.77
N GLN A 211 -9.45 6.53 7.14
CA GLN A 211 -10.85 6.86 7.42
C GLN A 211 -11.72 6.99 6.15
N GLU A 212 -11.11 7.10 4.97
CA GLU A 212 -11.80 7.24 3.68
C GLU A 212 -11.91 5.93 2.87
N ILE A 213 -11.40 4.83 3.42
CA ILE A 213 -11.41 3.49 2.81
C ILE A 213 -12.50 2.65 3.47
#